data_AF-A0A930DT64-F1
#
_entry.id   AF-A0A930DT64-F1
#
_cell.length_a   1.000
_cell.length_b   1.000
_cell.length_c   1.000
_cell.angle_alpha   90.00
_cell.angle_beta   90.00
_cell.angle_gamma   90.00
#
_symmetry.space_group_name_H-M   'P 1'
#
loop_
_entity.id
_entity.type
_entity.pdbx_description
1 polymer ?
#
loop_
_entity_poly.entity_id
_entity_poly.type
_entity_poly.pdbx_seq_one_letter_code
_entity_poly.pdbx_strand_id
1 'polypeptide(L)'
;MFTGEYHLNLDTKGRMMIPAKFREDGYSEFFLTRSLDGCLSLYAIPEWKKLEEKLQALPMTSEKARKLKRYILGSAVSVECD
;
A
#
# COMPACT_ATOMS: atom_id res chain seq x y z
N MET A 1 6.73 6.23 -12.05
CA MET A 1 6.05 7.25 -11.19
C MET A 1 4.55 7.07 -11.35
N PHE A 2 3.84 6.73 -10.28
CA PHE A 2 2.39 6.48 -10.32
C PHE A 2 1.61 7.79 -10.26
N THR A 3 1.13 8.26 -11.41
CA THR A 3 0.32 9.50 -11.51
C THR A 3 -0.85 9.33 -12.47
N GLY A 4 -1.94 9.99 -12.13
CA GLY A 4 -3.20 9.96 -12.87
C GLY A 4 -4.37 9.56 -11.96
N GLU A 5 -5.58 9.78 -12.46
CA GLU A 5 -6.82 9.35 -11.83
C GLU A 5 -7.50 8.32 -12.72
N TYR A 6 -7.98 7.23 -12.12
CA TYR A 6 -8.54 6.11 -12.85
C TYR A 6 -9.81 5.64 -12.13
N HIS A 7 -10.90 5.55 -12.89
CA HIS A 7 -12.16 4.99 -12.42
C HIS A 7 -12.23 3.53 -12.85
N LEU A 8 -12.24 2.63 -11.86
CA LEU A 8 -12.22 1.19 -12.08
C LEU A 8 -13.32 0.56 -11.24
N ASN A 9 -13.98 -0.45 -11.81
CA ASN A 9 -14.97 -1.24 -11.09
C ASN A 9 -14.29 -2.40 -10.37
N LEU A 10 -14.80 -2.74 -9.19
CA LEU A 10 -14.48 -3.99 -8.53
C LEU A 10 -15.30 -5.12 -9.13
N ASP A 11 -14.66 -6.27 -9.34
CA ASP A 11 -15.38 -7.48 -9.74
C ASP A 11 -16.13 -8.12 -8.56
N THR A 12 -16.91 -9.17 -8.83
CA THR A 12 -17.69 -9.88 -7.82
C THR A 12 -16.85 -10.59 -6.75
N LYS A 13 -15.54 -10.70 -6.96
CA LYS A 13 -14.56 -11.28 -6.03
C LYS A 13 -13.74 -10.21 -5.30
N GLY A 14 -14.05 -8.93 -5.51
CA GLY A 14 -13.33 -7.81 -4.90
C GLY A 14 -11.98 -7.50 -5.54
N ARG A 15 -11.74 -7.96 -6.77
CA ARG A 15 -10.50 -7.65 -7.52
C ARG A 15 -10.69 -6.38 -8.33
N MET A 16 -9.60 -5.65 -8.53
CA MET A 16 -9.53 -4.52 -9.46
C MET A 16 -8.40 -4.74 -10.46
N MET A 17 -8.57 -4.22 -11.68
CA MET A 17 -7.49 -4.23 -12.66
C MET A 17 -6.52 -3.08 -12.41
N ILE A 18 -5.22 -3.35 -12.42
CA ILE A 18 -4.21 -2.29 -12.44
C ILE A 18 -4.28 -1.57 -13.81
N PRO A 19 -4.33 -0.23 -13.85
CA PRO A 19 -4.28 0.54 -15.10
C PRO A 19 -3.09 0.14 -15.98
N ALA A 20 -3.30 0.05 -17.30
CA ALA A 20 -2.28 -0.45 -18.23
C ALA A 20 -0.93 0.29 -18.12
N LYS A 21 -0.95 1.61 -17.94
CA LYS A 21 0.23 2.46 -17.75
C LYS A 21 1.14 2.01 -16.59
N PHE A 22 0.59 1.38 -15.56
CA PHE A 22 1.33 0.94 -14.38
C PHE A 22 1.85 -0.49 -14.51
N ARG A 23 1.41 -1.24 -15.53
CA ARG A 23 1.89 -2.60 -15.78
C ARG A 23 3.25 -2.61 -16.49
N GLU A 24 3.61 -1.52 -17.15
CA GLU A 24 4.90 -1.36 -17.86
C GLU A 24 6.11 -1.48 -16.92
N ASP A 25 5.93 -1.11 -15.65
CA ASP A 25 6.99 -1.20 -14.64
C ASP A 25 7.27 -2.67 -14.19
N GLY A 26 6.44 -3.64 -14.60
CA GLY A 26 6.72 -5.08 -14.45
C GLY A 26 6.61 -5.64 -13.02
N TYR A 27 5.98 -4.91 -12.09
CA TYR A 27 5.77 -5.40 -10.73
C TYR A 27 4.69 -6.49 -10.69
N SER A 28 5.02 -7.63 -10.08
CA SER A 28 4.09 -8.76 -9.88
C SER A 28 3.56 -8.86 -8.45
N GLU A 29 4.20 -8.21 -7.49
CA GLU A 29 3.88 -8.26 -6.07
C GLU A 29 3.84 -6.86 -5.46
N PHE A 30 2.88 -6.63 -4.57
CA PHE A 30 2.62 -5.35 -3.92
C PHE A 30 2.24 -5.53 -2.46
N PHE A 31 2.40 -4.48 -1.67
CA PHE A 31 1.79 -4.38 -0.34
C PHE A 31 0.55 -3.49 -0.38
N LEU A 32 -0.57 -4.01 0.11
CA LEU A 32 -1.81 -3.29 0.32
C LEU A 32 -1.95 -2.97 1.82
N THR A 33 -2.25 -1.72 2.17
CA THR A 33 -2.47 -1.31 3.57
C THR A 33 -3.56 -0.25 3.66
N ARG A 34 -4.11 -0.03 4.87
CA ARG A 34 -5.04 1.08 5.13
C ARG A 34 -4.28 2.38 5.27
N SER A 35 -4.74 3.40 4.56
CA SER A 35 -4.26 4.78 4.69
C SER A 35 -5.06 5.57 5.74
N LEU A 36 -4.62 6.79 6.01
CA LEU A 36 -5.18 7.66 7.05
C LEU A 36 -6.55 8.23 6.69
N ASP A 37 -6.83 8.38 5.39
CA ASP A 37 -8.05 9.04 4.89
C ASP A 37 -9.18 8.06 4.57
N GLY A 38 -9.19 6.89 5.22
CA GLY A 38 -10.22 5.86 4.98
C GLY A 38 -10.12 5.18 3.61
N CYS A 39 -8.96 5.28 2.95
CA CYS A 39 -8.68 4.61 1.68
C CYS A 39 -7.64 3.49 1.85
N LEU A 40 -7.41 2.75 0.77
CA LEU A 40 -6.34 1.78 0.67
C LEU A 40 -5.16 2.38 -0.10
N SER A 41 -3.95 2.00 0.29
CA SER A 41 -2.73 2.35 -0.43
C SER A 41 -2.02 1.09 -0.87
N LEU A 42 -1.59 1.08 -2.13
CA LEU A 42 -0.87 0.00 -2.77
C LEU A 42 0.57 0.46 -3.03
N TYR A 43 1.54 -0.33 -2.62
CA TYR A 43 2.96 -0.03 -2.77
C TYR A 43 3.67 -1.14 -3.51
N ALA A 44 4.50 -0.79 -4.49
CA ALA A 44 5.52 -1.71 -4.98
C ALA A 44 6.50 -2.02 -3.83
N ILE A 45 7.04 -3.24 -3.82
CA ILE A 45 7.99 -3.72 -2.79
C ILE A 45 9.10 -2.72 -2.43
N PRO A 46 9.83 -2.07 -3.37
CA PRO A 46 10.89 -1.13 -2.99
C PRO A 46 10.37 0.11 -2.25
N GLU A 47 9.18 0.60 -2.58
CA GLU A 47 8.59 1.77 -1.90
C GLU A 47 8.00 1.38 -0.55
N TRP A 48 7.43 0.17 -0.44
CA TRP A 48 6.99 -0.38 0.84
C TRP A 48 8.13 -0.43 1.85
N LYS A 49 9.29 -0.97 1.46
CA LYS A 49 10.48 -1.05 2.34
C LYS A 49 10.91 0.33 2.86
N LYS A 50 10.90 1.36 2.01
CA LYS A 50 11.21 2.75 2.42
C LYS A 50 10.19 3.28 3.44
N LEU A 51 8.91 2.97 3.27
CA LEU A 51 7.88 3.35 4.24
C LEU A 51 8.07 2.61 5.56
N GLU A 52 8.34 1.31 5.51
CA GLU A 52 8.59 0.48 6.68
C GLU A 52 9.79 1.00 7.49
N GLU A 53 10.90 1.32 6.85
CA GLU A 53 12.08 1.91 7.50
C GLU A 53 11.73 3.22 8.23
N LYS A 54 11.00 4.11 7.57
CA LYS A 54 10.54 5.38 8.17
C LYS A 54 9.63 5.15 9.36
N LEU A 55 8.71 4.18 9.26
CA LEU A 55 7.85 3.81 10.36
C LEU A 55 8.70 3.27 11.51
N GLN A 56 9.61 2.34 11.25
CA GLN A 56 10.46 1.73 12.28
C GLN A 56 11.31 2.76 13.04
N ALA A 57 11.82 3.79 12.35
CA ALA A 57 12.56 4.89 12.96
C ALA A 57 11.75 5.75 13.95
N LEU A 58 10.41 5.64 13.97
CA LEU A 58 9.59 6.43 14.90
C LEU A 58 9.81 6.01 16.36
N PRO A 59 9.86 6.98 17.31
CA PRO A 59 10.12 6.71 18.72
C PRO A 59 9.11 5.74 19.35
N MET A 60 9.62 4.64 19.92
CA MET A 60 8.82 3.65 20.64
C MET A 60 8.07 4.21 21.85
N THR A 61 8.57 5.27 22.48
CA THR A 61 7.97 5.91 23.65
C THR A 61 6.74 6.76 23.30
N SER A 62 6.62 7.22 22.05
CA SER A 62 5.49 8.02 21.58
C SER A 62 4.25 7.16 21.36
N GLU A 63 3.18 7.45 22.07
CA GLU A 63 1.89 6.77 21.89
C GLU A 63 1.34 6.93 20.47
N LYS A 64 1.45 8.13 19.90
CA LYS A 64 1.02 8.42 18.53
C LYS A 64 1.81 7.59 17.51
N ALA A 65 3.12 7.48 17.68
CA ALA A 65 3.96 6.66 16.81
C ALA A 65 3.57 5.18 16.87
N ARG A 66 3.36 4.63 18.07
CA ARG A 66 2.91 3.24 18.23
C ARG A 66 1.54 2.98 17.59
N LYS A 67 0.59 3.92 17.75
CA LYS A 67 -0.73 3.84 17.12
C LYS A 67 -0.62 3.84 15.59
N LEU A 68 0.19 4.74 15.03
CA LEU A 68 0.42 4.81 13.58
C LEU A 68 1.09 3.53 13.03
N LYS A 69 2.16 3.04 13.68
CA LYS A 69 2.81 1.78 13.32
C LYS A 69 1.81 0.63 13.26
N ARG A 70 1.00 0.45 14.32
CA ARG A 70 0.01 -0.63 14.39
C ARG A 70 -1.09 -0.47 13.35
N TYR A 71 -1.51 0.76 13.05
CA TYR A 71 -2.54 1.02 12.06
C TYR A 71 -2.09 0.64 10.65
N ILE A 72 -0.91 1.10 10.23
CA ILE A 72 -0.39 0.85 8.87
C ILE A 72 0.12 -0.59 8.77
N LEU A 73 1.10 -0.98 9.60
CA LEU A 73 1.75 -2.30 9.49
C LEU A 73 0.79 -3.43 9.88
N GLY A 74 -0.10 -3.22 10.85
CA GLY A 74 -1.06 -4.24 11.29
C GLY A 74 -2.19 -4.49 10.28
N SER A 75 -2.35 -3.63 9.27
CA SER A 75 -3.30 -3.83 8.18
C SER A 75 -2.64 -4.12 6.83
N ALA A 76 -1.31 -4.23 6.80
CA ALA A 76 -0.57 -4.48 5.58
C ALA A 76 -0.60 -5.96 5.20
N VAL A 77 -0.82 -6.25 3.92
CA VAL A 77 -0.83 -7.61 3.35
C VAL A 77 -0.11 -7.61 2.01
N SER A 78 0.65 -8.67 1.72
CA SER A 78 1.22 -8.87 0.38
C SER A 78 0.14 -9.40 -0.57
N VAL A 79 0.11 -8.88 -1.79
CA VAL A 79 -0.81 -9.26 -2.85
C VAL A 79 -0.05 -9.44 -4.16
N GLU A 80 -0.42 -10.47 -4.91
CA GLU A 80 0.13 -10.78 -6.23
C GLU A 80 -0.83 -10.36 -7.33
N CYS A 81 -0.30 -10.01 -8.50
CA CYS A 81 -1.10 -9.76 -9.70
C CYS A 81 -1.30 -11.05 -10.50
N ASP A 82 -2.58 -11.41 -10.70
CA ASP A 82 -3.03 -12.51 -11.57
C ASP A 82 -2.93 -12.16 -13.07
#